data_AF-E9H2W9-F1
#
_entry.id   AF-E9H2W9-F1
#
_cell.length_a   1.000
_cell.length_b   1.000
_cell.length_c   1.000
_cell.angle_alpha   90.00
_cell.angle_beta   90.00
_cell.angle_gamma   90.00
#
_symmetry.space_group_name_H-M   'P 1'
#
loop_
_entity.id
_entity.type
_entity.pdbx_description
1 polymer ?
#
loop_
_entity_poly.entity_id
_entity_poly.type
_entity_poly.pdbx_seq_one_letter_code
_entity_poly.pdbx_strand_id
1 'polypeptide(L)'
;MPDSYEDLLVCILIDKLSAELRRNLARQNAAVEWDLDTLRKSLLTKIEILEDRESTLIHSSSLKPPKNLNVTFTGATSSNKESKKRETHPV
;
A
#
# COMPACT_ATOMS: atom_id res chain seq x y z
N MET A 1 -12.44 -33.62 1.56
CA MET A 1 -12.53 -34.13 0.18
C MET A 1 -13.47 -33.20 -0.56
N PRO A 2 -13.21 -32.84 -1.83
CA PRO A 2 -14.11 -31.95 -2.56
C PRO A 2 -15.50 -32.60 -2.68
N ASP A 3 -16.54 -31.87 -2.30
CA ASP A 3 -17.92 -32.37 -2.24
C ASP A 3 -18.66 -32.18 -3.57
N SER A 4 -18.12 -31.33 -4.45
CA SER A 4 -18.63 -31.08 -5.80
C SER A 4 -17.50 -31.03 -6.85
N TYR A 5 -17.89 -31.12 -8.14
CA TYR A 5 -16.96 -30.90 -9.25
C TYR A 5 -16.30 -29.52 -9.18
N GLU A 6 -17.03 -28.52 -8.70
CA GLU A 6 -16.56 -27.16 -8.54
C GLU A 6 -15.41 -27.09 -7.52
N ASP A 7 -15.57 -27.75 -6.37
CA ASP A 7 -14.52 -27.83 -5.34
C ASP A 7 -13.26 -28.53 -5.85
N LEU A 8 -13.44 -29.61 -6.63
CA LEU A 8 -12.33 -30.33 -7.25
C LEU A 8 -11.62 -29.42 -8.27
N LEU A 9 -12.37 -28.66 -9.06
CA LEU A 9 -11.82 -27.74 -10.05
C LEU A 9 -11.04 -26.61 -9.39
N VAL A 10 -11.56 -26.04 -8.30
CA VAL A 10 -10.85 -25.05 -7.48
C VAL A 10 -9.52 -25.62 -6.99
N CYS A 11 -9.52 -26.84 -6.43
CA CYS A 11 -8.31 -27.49 -5.96
C CYS A 11 -7.27 -27.63 -7.08
N ILE A 12 -7.70 -28.13 -8.26
CA ILE A 12 -6.82 -28.30 -9.42
C ILE A 12 -6.27 -26.94 -9.89
N LEU A 13 -7.12 -25.92 -9.98
CA LEU A 13 -6.74 -24.58 -10.45
C LEU A 13 -5.72 -23.94 -9.52
N ILE A 14 -5.97 -23.94 -8.20
CA ILE A 14 -5.02 -23.45 -7.20
C ILE A 14 -3.69 -24.17 -7.34
N ASP A 15 -3.71 -25.49 -7.60
CA ASP A 15 -2.49 -26.27 -7.76
C ASP A 15 -1.68 -25.96 -9.03
N LYS A 16 -2.29 -25.31 -10.02
CA LYS A 16 -1.58 -24.79 -11.20
C LYS A 16 -0.99 -23.40 -10.99
N LEU A 17 -1.41 -22.67 -9.96
CA LEU A 17 -0.89 -21.33 -9.68
C LEU A 17 0.50 -21.41 -9.05
N SER A 18 1.35 -20.42 -9.36
CA SER A 18 2.67 -20.28 -8.72
C SER A 18 2.51 -19.98 -7.23
N ALA A 19 3.52 -20.35 -6.43
CA ALA A 19 3.50 -20.11 -4.98
C ALA A 19 3.29 -18.62 -4.62
N GLU A 20 3.87 -17.72 -5.42
CA GLU A 20 3.71 -16.28 -5.23
C GLU A 20 2.27 -15.83 -5.51
N LEU A 21 1.66 -16.34 -6.58
CA LEU A 21 0.28 -16.00 -6.91
C LEU A 21 -0.69 -16.52 -5.84
N ARG A 22 -0.50 -17.76 -5.36
CA ARG A 22 -1.30 -18.32 -4.24
C ARG A 22 -1.19 -17.46 -3.00
N ARG A 23 0.03 -17.02 -2.63
CA ARG A 23 0.23 -16.14 -1.46
C ARG A 23 -0.48 -14.80 -1.62
N ASN A 24 -0.41 -14.20 -2.81
CA ASN A 24 -1.10 -12.94 -3.09
C ASN A 24 -2.62 -13.10 -2.98
N LEU A 25 -3.16 -14.15 -3.58
CA LEU A 25 -4.60 -14.46 -3.54
C LEU A 25 -5.07 -14.72 -2.11
N ALA A 26 -4.34 -15.53 -1.35
CA ALA A 26 -4.64 -15.82 0.06
C ALA A 26 -4.58 -14.56 0.95
N ARG A 27 -3.78 -13.55 0.59
CA ARG A 27 -3.75 -12.28 1.32
C ARG A 27 -4.95 -11.38 1.00
N GLN A 28 -5.47 -11.47 -0.23
CA GLN A 28 -6.61 -10.68 -0.68
C GLN A 28 -7.93 -11.25 -0.19
N ASN A 29 -7.98 -12.57 0.01
CA ASN A 29 -9.18 -13.26 0.46
C ASN A 29 -8.98 -13.82 1.86
N ALA A 30 -9.68 -13.27 2.85
CA ALA A 30 -9.60 -13.72 4.25
C ALA A 30 -10.40 -15.01 4.52
N ALA A 31 -11.08 -15.53 3.50
CA ALA A 31 -11.86 -16.75 3.59
C ALA A 31 -10.97 -18.01 3.66
N VAL A 32 -11.43 -18.99 4.42
CA VAL A 32 -10.75 -20.29 4.58
C VAL A 32 -10.93 -21.17 3.33
N GLU A 33 -12.03 -21.00 2.61
CA GLU A 33 -12.36 -21.77 1.41
C GLU A 33 -12.48 -20.86 0.19
N TRP A 34 -12.09 -21.41 -0.95
CA TRP A 34 -12.19 -20.74 -2.25
C TRP A 34 -13.40 -21.28 -2.98
N ASP A 35 -14.32 -20.39 -3.27
CA ASP A 35 -15.35 -20.59 -4.28
C ASP A 35 -14.79 -20.32 -5.69
N LEU A 36 -15.29 -21.00 -6.72
CA LEU A 36 -14.75 -20.90 -8.08
C LEU A 36 -14.97 -19.50 -8.68
N ASP A 37 -16.14 -18.90 -8.46
CA ASP A 37 -16.43 -17.56 -8.97
C ASP A 37 -15.55 -16.52 -8.26
N THR A 38 -15.35 -16.70 -6.96
CA THR A 38 -14.44 -15.85 -6.17
C THR A 38 -12.99 -15.97 -6.67
N LEU A 39 -12.50 -17.20 -6.88
CA LEU A 39 -11.16 -17.45 -7.43
C LEU A 39 -10.99 -16.81 -8.81
N ARG A 40 -11.98 -16.96 -9.69
CA ARG A 40 -12.00 -16.35 -11.02
C ARG A 40 -11.90 -14.83 -10.96
N LYS A 41 -12.71 -14.19 -10.11
CA LYS A 41 -12.70 -12.73 -9.94
C LYS A 41 -11.37 -12.24 -9.43
N SER A 42 -10.81 -12.88 -8.40
CA SER A 42 -9.50 -12.49 -7.85
C SER A 42 -8.37 -12.62 -8.86
N LEU A 43 -8.39 -13.67 -9.69
CA LEU A 43 -7.42 -13.83 -10.78
C LEU A 43 -7.55 -12.73 -11.84
N LEU A 44 -8.77 -12.38 -12.25
CA LEU A 44 -9.02 -11.29 -13.21
C LEU A 44 -8.51 -9.96 -12.67
N THR A 45 -8.85 -9.61 -11.43
CA THR A 45 -8.35 -8.39 -10.78
C THR A 45 -6.83 -8.38 -10.70
N LYS A 46 -6.20 -9.53 -10.45
CA LYS A 46 -4.73 -9.61 -10.43
C LYS A 46 -4.11 -9.33 -11.80
N ILE A 47 -4.72 -9.82 -12.88
CA ILE A 47 -4.27 -9.58 -14.25
C ILE A 47 -4.40 -8.08 -14.57
N GLU A 48 -5.56 -7.49 -14.30
CA GLU A 48 -5.82 -6.06 -14.50
C GLU A 48 -4.79 -5.18 -13.77
N ILE A 49 -4.53 -5.45 -12.49
CA ILE A 49 -3.50 -4.71 -11.72
C ILE A 49 -2.11 -4.87 -12.33
N LEU A 50 -1.77 -6.04 -12.88
CA LEU A 50 -0.46 -6.23 -13.50
C LEU A 50 -0.34 -5.48 -14.83
N GLU A 51 -1.42 -5.45 -15.61
CA GLU A 51 -1.50 -4.71 -16.88
C GLU A 51 -1.44 -3.18 -16.66
N ASP A 52 -2.12 -2.66 -15.64
CA ASP A 52 -2.05 -1.27 -15.23
C ASP A 52 -0.65 -0.88 -14.73
N ARG A 53 -0.01 -1.77 -13.98
CA ARG A 53 1.37 -1.56 -13.48
C ARG A 53 2.37 -1.53 -14.62
N GLU A 54 2.24 -2.41 -15.62
CA GLU A 54 3.08 -2.37 -16.81
C GLU A 54 2.90 -1.03 -17.54
N SER A 55 1.65 -0.64 -17.77
CA SER A 55 1.30 0.63 -18.45
C SER A 55 1.89 1.84 -17.74
N THR A 56 1.77 1.93 -16.41
CA THR A 56 2.35 3.04 -15.63
C THR A 56 3.88 3.06 -15.62
N LEU A 57 4.54 1.90 -15.67
CA LEU A 57 5.99 1.79 -15.68
C LEU A 57 6.59 2.24 -17.02
N ILE A 58 5.91 1.94 -18.14
CA ILE A 58 6.30 2.43 -19.46
C ILE A 58 6.18 3.96 -19.53
N HIS A 59 5.11 4.54 -18.99
CA HIS A 59 4.90 6.00 -19.00
C HIS A 59 5.80 6.77 -18.01
N SER A 60 6.24 6.15 -16.91
CA SER A 60 7.06 6.81 -15.87
C SER A 60 8.52 7.03 -16.29
N SER A 61 9.02 6.32 -17.31
CA SER A 61 10.39 6.47 -17.82
C SER A 61 10.68 7.82 -18.49
N SER A 62 9.65 8.63 -18.76
CA SER A 62 9.75 9.92 -19.48
C SER A 62 9.75 11.16 -18.58
N LEU A 63 9.51 11.03 -17.27
CA LEU A 63 9.48 12.19 -16.38
C LEU A 63 10.88 12.51 -15.84
N LYS A 64 11.50 13.54 -16.43
CA LYS A 64 12.75 14.16 -15.94
C LYS A 64 12.68 14.36 -14.41
N PRO A 65 13.78 14.11 -13.68
CA PRO A 65 13.80 14.27 -12.23
C PRO A 65 13.48 15.73 -11.85
N PRO A 66 12.64 15.97 -10.84
CA PRO A 66 12.36 17.32 -10.37
C PRO A 66 13.65 17.96 -9.87
N LYS A 67 14.00 19.11 -10.47
CA LYS A 67 15.11 19.94 -10.03
C LYS A 67 14.74 20.51 -8.65
N ASN A 68 15.67 20.30 -7.71
CA ASN A 68 15.85 20.97 -6.41
C ASN A 68 14.60 21.30 -5.57
N LEU A 69 14.23 20.40 -4.66
CA LEU A 69 13.39 20.70 -3.50
C LEU A 69 14.26 21.28 -2.37
N ASN A 70 14.18 22.58 -2.11
CA ASN A 70 14.84 23.22 -0.98
C ASN A 70 13.95 23.14 0.27
N VAL A 71 14.16 22.12 1.09
CA VAL A 71 13.41 21.96 2.35
C VAL A 71 14.21 22.63 3.47
N THR A 72 13.74 23.80 3.94
CA THR A 72 14.29 24.47 5.12
C THR A 72 13.50 24.05 6.34
N PHE A 73 14.17 23.43 7.32
CA PHE A 73 13.56 23.04 8.59
C PHE A 73 13.90 24.09 9.65
N THR A 74 12.96 24.96 10.00
CA THR A 74 13.14 25.86 11.15
C THR A 74 12.72 25.15 12.43
N GLY A 75 13.70 24.53 13.08
CA GLY A 75 13.62 24.18 14.50
C GLY A 75 14.05 25.39 15.34
N ALA A 76 13.16 25.88 16.20
CA ALA A 76 13.54 26.78 17.29
C ALA A 76 12.84 26.33 18.57
N THR A 77 13.57 25.57 19.37
CA THR A 77 13.38 25.49 20.82
C THR A 77 13.87 26.80 21.45
N SER A 78 13.09 27.43 22.33
CA SER A 78 13.54 27.87 23.67
C SER A 78 12.55 28.85 24.29
N SER A 79 12.18 28.49 25.52
CA SER A 79 11.52 29.27 26.56
C SER A 79 12.12 30.67 26.76
N ASN A 80 11.27 31.67 26.98
CA ASN A 80 11.64 32.86 27.75
C ASN A 80 10.50 33.26 28.70
N LYS A 81 10.74 33.13 30.01
CA LYS A 81 9.97 33.83 31.05
C LYS A 81 10.79 35.04 31.44
N GLU A 82 10.35 36.24 31.06
CA GLU A 82 11.00 37.48 31.49
C GLU A 82 10.04 38.43 32.19
N SER A 83 10.56 38.93 33.31
CA SER A 83 9.97 39.66 34.43
C SER A 83 9.60 41.10 34.06
N LYS A 84 8.46 41.60 34.58
CA LYS A 84 8.12 43.03 34.49
C LYS A 84 8.07 43.72 35.86
N LYS A 85 9.08 44.59 36.01
CA LYS A 85 9.42 45.63 36.99
C LYS A 85 8.26 46.61 37.28
N ARG A 86 8.14 47.08 38.54
CA ARG A 86 7.53 48.37 38.93
C ARG A 86 8.44 49.08 39.94
N GLU A 87 9.03 50.20 39.50
CA GLU A 87 9.07 51.56 40.07
C GLU A 87 8.83 51.75 41.60
N THR A 88 9.50 52.61 42.39
CA THR A 88 10.14 53.95 42.17
C THR A 88 11.15 54.28 43.31
N HIS A 89 12.15 55.14 43.04
CA HIS A 89 13.21 55.66 43.95
C HIS A 89 12.77 56.91 44.80
N PRO A 90 13.70 57.69 45.43
CA PRO A 90 14.13 57.75 46.85
C PRO A 90 13.56 59.02 47.57
N VAL A 91 13.67 59.25 48.88
CA VAL A 91 14.83 59.61 49.75
C VAL A 91 14.33 59.51 51.19
#